data_AF-A0A4R7ZL42-F1
#
_entry.id   AF-A0A4R7ZL42-F1
#
_cell.length_a   1.000
_cell.length_b   1.000
_cell.length_c   1.000
_cell.angle_alpha   90.00
_cell.angle_beta   90.00
_cell.angle_gamma   90.00
#
_symmetry.space_group_name_H-M   'P 1'
#
loop_
_entity.id
_entity.type
_entity.pdbx_description
1 polymer ?
#
loop_
_entity_poly.entity_id
_entity_poly.type
_entity_poly.pdbx_seq_one_letter_code
_entity_poly.pdbx_strand_id
1 'polypeptide(L)'
;MYDGHLDLKQFRGAFPTWGRLLDRLEEVSTPRFSANRAMRQLVVGDFLSQLNQGGDDWENTGSNPLPAYAEAWSGTTDSAHEIDPVYELARTANDLDIYNGALGHLPDDEYVARVRAAVLAAAPARRNALDGGVGLGGLVRYTTRDIKVAGSGHAVFTIGVQPVDDRRSPLGLRPDGDAFTIEVDVKMPTMIQRTTESERARRSIVGVQLEGLKPITPLLRPVVDLAADKMAALACQPGVGDGILAPRFKDIADLYYIARTCPMDGDKLRKALAENWHWREAGRSGPPQPYRFYGQSPARDDETEILWDQGFRQLRGRVAQLQDYPDFESMTTTIGTFLDGAADPSNGVWDPTRGQWGPSVRSEVASTMSLALTGTTPSQHEPIVPMQRHLFVFDVDKTLSKHDTLDTLAELAGRLPEVNAVHAEDYETSIRAKIAVLRGVDASLVRHVAETLELSEGAEQLIRDLKAAGHEVAIASGGFDAIVGPLAERLGVKRFAAGKLGIEDGKLTGEVSGLIDGPGKATAIRGWNEELGIPRERTVAIGDGSNDVDMFEAVGFAAGYQPGAAAAAASHTILSDMGYLNRAAHLPLPERLNAATPTSSRRNGSERAS
;
A
#
# COMPACT_ATOMS: atom_id res chain seq x y z
N MET A 1 -3.20 -6.05 -20.51
CA MET A 1 -1.97 -5.25 -20.48
C MET A 1 -2.36 -3.84 -20.86
N TYR A 2 -1.97 -2.86 -20.05
CA TYR A 2 -2.30 -1.44 -20.23
C TYR A 2 -1.01 -0.74 -20.64
N ASP A 3 -0.99 -0.04 -21.76
CA ASP A 3 0.27 0.47 -22.34
C ASP A 3 0.71 1.84 -21.80
N GLY A 4 0.18 2.34 -20.68
CA GLY A 4 0.77 3.49 -19.94
C GLY A 4 0.94 4.83 -20.68
N HIS A 5 0.53 4.95 -21.94
CA HIS A 5 0.80 6.09 -22.82
C HIS A 5 -0.45 6.91 -23.11
N LEU A 6 -0.25 8.22 -23.33
CA LEU A 6 -1.28 9.07 -23.91
C LEU A 6 -1.48 8.68 -25.38
N ASP A 7 -2.66 8.17 -25.74
CA ASP A 7 -3.03 8.00 -27.15
C ASP A 7 -3.17 9.40 -27.77
N LEU A 8 -2.11 9.84 -28.45
CA LEU A 8 -2.02 11.16 -29.06
C LEU A 8 -3.14 11.40 -30.09
N LYS A 9 -3.62 10.35 -30.74
CA LYS A 9 -4.71 10.44 -31.73
C LYS A 9 -6.05 10.64 -31.03
N GLN A 10 -6.31 9.90 -29.94
CA GLN A 10 -7.50 10.10 -29.12
C GLN A 10 -7.48 11.46 -28.43
N PHE A 11 -6.32 11.88 -27.89
CA PHE A 11 -6.15 13.18 -27.24
C PHE A 11 -6.39 14.34 -28.21
N ARG A 12 -5.78 14.29 -29.40
CA ARG A 12 -6.01 15.31 -30.44
C ARG A 12 -7.45 15.29 -30.97
N GLY A 13 -8.11 14.14 -30.95
CA GLY A 13 -9.53 14.02 -31.28
C GLY A 13 -10.44 14.69 -30.24
N ALA A 14 -10.15 14.52 -28.94
CA ALA A 14 -10.88 15.15 -27.85
C ALA A 14 -10.60 16.66 -27.74
N PHE A 15 -9.35 17.06 -27.98
CA PHE A 15 -8.89 18.45 -27.91
C PHE A 15 -8.24 18.86 -29.24
N PRO A 16 -9.06 19.26 -30.22
CA PRO A 16 -8.56 19.60 -31.55
C PRO A 16 -7.77 20.91 -31.59
N THR A 17 -7.87 21.76 -30.56
CA THR A 17 -7.16 23.05 -30.47
C THR A 17 -6.68 23.35 -29.06
N TRP A 18 -5.67 24.22 -28.94
CA TRP A 18 -5.13 24.66 -27.64
C TRP A 18 -6.21 25.37 -26.80
N GLY A 19 -7.02 26.22 -27.44
CA GLY A 19 -8.14 26.88 -26.78
C GLY A 19 -9.16 25.91 -26.22
N ARG A 20 -9.53 24.86 -26.97
CA ARG A 20 -10.49 23.85 -26.50
C ARG A 20 -9.98 23.07 -25.29
N LEU A 21 -8.68 22.81 -25.22
CA LEU A 21 -8.07 22.21 -24.04
C LEU A 21 -8.18 23.17 -22.85
N LEU A 22 -7.82 24.45 -23.01
CA LEU A 22 -7.91 25.45 -21.94
C LEU A 22 -9.34 25.62 -21.42
N ASP A 23 -10.32 25.80 -22.31
CA ASP A 23 -11.74 25.91 -21.96
C ASP A 23 -12.17 24.73 -21.08
N ARG A 24 -11.78 23.50 -21.47
CA ARG A 24 -12.15 22.32 -20.69
C ARG A 24 -11.45 22.26 -19.34
N LEU A 25 -10.18 22.64 -19.28
CA LEU A 25 -9.43 22.69 -18.02
C LEU A 25 -10.02 23.73 -17.07
N GLU A 26 -10.55 24.83 -17.59
CA GLU A 26 -11.30 25.84 -16.83
C GLU A 26 -12.64 25.30 -16.31
N GLU A 27 -13.41 24.58 -17.12
CA GLU A 27 -14.67 23.95 -16.70
C GLU A 27 -14.50 22.97 -15.53
N VAL A 28 -13.41 22.20 -15.53
CA VAL A 28 -13.10 21.23 -14.46
C VAL A 28 -12.25 21.82 -13.34
N SER A 29 -11.86 23.10 -13.48
CA SER A 29 -11.06 23.76 -12.47
C SER A 29 -11.87 23.99 -11.20
N THR A 30 -11.18 23.94 -10.07
CA THR A 30 -11.74 24.31 -8.77
C THR A 30 -10.84 25.36 -8.14
N PRO A 31 -11.30 26.08 -7.09
CA PRO A 31 -10.41 26.95 -6.31
C PRO A 31 -9.18 26.22 -5.74
N ARG A 32 -9.18 24.88 -5.70
CA ARG A 32 -8.06 24.05 -5.23
C ARG A 32 -7.27 23.39 -6.38
N PHE A 33 -7.70 23.56 -7.64
CA PHE A 33 -7.10 22.94 -8.82
C PHE A 33 -7.38 23.80 -10.07
N SER A 34 -6.49 24.73 -10.41
CA SER A 34 -6.69 25.66 -11.54
C SER A 34 -6.47 25.02 -12.92
N ALA A 35 -6.95 25.69 -13.98
CA ALA A 35 -6.75 25.24 -15.35
C ALA A 35 -5.27 25.23 -15.79
N ASN A 36 -4.54 26.30 -15.46
CA ASN A 36 -3.10 26.45 -15.73
C ASN A 36 -2.28 25.30 -15.08
N ARG A 37 -2.71 24.89 -13.90
CA ARG A 37 -2.12 23.78 -13.18
C ARG A 37 -2.39 22.43 -13.83
N ALA A 38 -3.65 22.19 -14.15
CA ALA A 38 -4.11 20.99 -14.85
C ALA A 38 -3.33 20.82 -16.17
N MET A 39 -3.10 21.94 -16.86
CA MET A 39 -2.26 22.05 -18.05
C MET A 39 -0.84 21.53 -17.75
N ARG A 40 -0.11 22.15 -16.81
CA ARG A 40 1.30 21.79 -16.55
C ARG A 40 1.49 20.30 -16.24
N GLN A 41 0.59 19.70 -15.47
CA GLN A 41 0.63 18.26 -15.17
C GLN A 41 0.43 17.40 -16.43
N LEU A 42 -0.49 17.76 -17.32
CA LEU A 42 -0.67 17.07 -18.61
C LEU A 42 0.59 17.14 -19.47
N VAL A 43 1.26 18.29 -19.50
CA VAL A 43 2.50 18.47 -20.29
C VAL A 43 3.67 17.69 -19.72
N VAL A 44 3.83 17.64 -18.39
CA VAL A 44 4.86 16.83 -17.73
C VAL A 44 4.62 15.34 -17.99
N GLY A 45 3.36 14.90 -17.91
CA GLY A 45 2.98 13.51 -18.22
C GLY A 45 3.21 13.13 -19.67
N ASP A 46 2.89 14.00 -20.61
CA ASP A 46 3.20 13.80 -22.03
C ASP A 46 4.71 13.71 -22.26
N PHE A 47 5.49 14.61 -21.69
CA PHE A 47 6.96 14.58 -21.82
C PHE A 47 7.57 13.28 -21.29
N LEU A 48 7.15 12.82 -20.10
CA LEU A 48 7.56 11.53 -19.55
C LEU A 48 7.16 10.36 -20.45
N SER A 49 5.94 10.39 -20.99
CA SER A 49 5.48 9.37 -21.95
C SER A 49 6.34 9.37 -23.21
N GLN A 50 6.89 10.51 -23.62
CA GLN A 50 7.82 10.57 -24.76
C GLN A 50 9.19 9.99 -24.44
N LEU A 51 9.70 10.19 -23.22
CA LEU A 51 10.94 9.55 -22.76
C LEU A 51 10.82 8.01 -22.68
N ASN A 52 9.65 7.51 -22.29
CA ASN A 52 9.36 6.08 -22.13
C ASN A 52 8.85 5.37 -23.41
N GLN A 53 8.94 5.97 -24.60
CA GLN A 53 8.47 5.31 -25.84
C GLN A 53 9.20 3.99 -26.15
N GLY A 54 10.37 3.75 -25.56
CA GLY A 54 11.16 2.52 -25.73
C GLY A 54 10.85 1.39 -24.74
N GLY A 55 9.99 1.63 -23.74
CA GLY A 55 9.70 0.69 -22.64
C GLY A 55 9.61 1.39 -21.27
N ASP A 56 9.33 0.62 -20.22
CA ASP A 56 9.13 1.11 -18.84
C ASP A 56 10.45 1.30 -18.07
N ASP A 57 11.51 1.74 -18.76
CA ASP A 57 12.85 1.85 -18.19
C ASP A 57 13.06 3.12 -17.37
N TRP A 58 12.26 4.18 -17.60
CA TRP A 58 12.33 5.42 -16.83
C TRP A 58 11.37 5.44 -15.66
N GLU A 59 11.95 5.79 -14.52
CA GLU A 59 11.38 5.86 -13.20
C GLU A 59 11.35 7.34 -12.77
N ASN A 60 10.21 7.85 -12.33
CA ASN A 60 10.22 9.11 -11.58
C ASN A 60 10.71 8.78 -10.16
N THR A 61 11.70 9.49 -9.61
CA THR A 61 12.37 9.14 -8.34
C THR A 61 12.22 10.16 -7.23
N GLY A 62 11.47 11.23 -7.45
CA GLY A 62 11.25 12.24 -6.42
C GLY A 62 9.80 12.67 -6.29
N SER A 63 9.62 13.81 -5.65
CA SER A 63 8.26 14.27 -5.32
C SER A 63 7.56 14.56 -6.63
N ASN A 64 6.55 13.78 -7.01
CA ASN A 64 5.65 14.21 -8.07
C ASN A 64 5.20 15.64 -7.79
N PRO A 65 4.91 16.45 -8.81
CA PRO A 65 4.40 17.80 -8.63
C PRO A 65 3.07 17.82 -7.87
N LEU A 66 3.22 17.79 -6.54
CA LEU A 66 2.50 18.49 -5.51
C LEU A 66 1.66 19.64 -6.01
N PRO A 67 0.36 19.66 -5.71
CA PRO A 67 -0.41 20.85 -5.84
C PRO A 67 -0.08 22.11 -5.07
N ALA A 68 1.13 22.65 -5.24
CA ALA A 68 1.40 24.05 -4.98
C ALA A 68 0.93 24.94 -6.13
N TYR A 69 0.32 26.07 -5.79
CA TYR A 69 0.07 27.19 -6.69
C TYR A 69 1.42 27.76 -7.14
N ALA A 70 1.61 27.99 -8.44
CA ALA A 70 2.79 28.66 -8.97
C ALA A 70 2.38 29.50 -10.17
N GLU A 71 1.65 30.59 -9.92
CA GLU A 71 1.57 31.67 -10.90
C GLU A 71 2.71 32.66 -10.64
N ALA A 72 3.46 32.93 -11.71
CA ALA A 72 4.56 33.88 -11.84
C ALA A 72 5.78 33.69 -10.91
N TRP A 73 6.76 32.89 -11.35
CA TRP A 73 8.17 33.20 -11.07
C TRP A 73 8.77 33.80 -12.36
N SER A 74 9.12 35.08 -12.31
CA SER A 74 9.75 35.83 -13.40
C SER A 74 11.22 36.17 -13.12
N GLY A 75 11.83 35.57 -12.09
CA GLY A 75 13.10 36.03 -11.52
C GLY A 75 14.34 35.43 -12.16
N THR A 76 14.86 36.06 -13.21
CA THR A 76 16.32 36.16 -13.35
C THR A 76 16.88 36.84 -12.11
N THR A 77 17.57 36.13 -11.23
CA THR A 77 18.40 36.75 -10.20
C THR A 77 19.86 36.72 -10.66
N ASP A 78 20.33 37.87 -11.15
CA ASP A 78 21.73 38.23 -11.15
C ASP A 78 22.21 38.31 -9.70
N SER A 79 22.77 37.22 -9.18
CA SER A 79 23.68 37.28 -8.04
C SER A 79 24.49 36.00 -7.99
N ALA A 80 25.81 36.16 -7.93
CA ALA A 80 26.81 35.10 -7.95
C ALA A 80 26.78 34.11 -6.76
N HIS A 81 25.72 34.09 -5.94
CA HIS A 81 25.54 33.13 -4.84
C HIS A 81 24.12 32.56 -4.86
N GLU A 82 24.08 31.22 -4.85
CA GLU A 82 22.99 30.33 -5.21
C GLU A 82 21.90 30.26 -4.12
N ILE A 83 20.65 30.49 -4.54
CA ILE A 83 19.36 30.01 -3.99
C ILE A 83 19.21 30.02 -2.45
N ASP A 84 18.40 30.95 -1.94
CA ASP A 84 17.94 30.98 -0.53
C ASP A 84 17.23 29.64 -0.18
N PRO A 85 17.67 28.89 0.85
CA PRO A 85 17.15 27.56 1.23
C PRO A 85 15.64 27.53 1.48
N VAL A 86 15.05 28.69 1.77
CA VAL A 86 13.62 28.85 2.03
C VAL A 86 12.78 28.77 0.73
N TYR A 87 13.38 28.81 -0.46
CA TYR A 87 12.69 28.83 -1.76
C TYR A 87 12.35 27.44 -2.36
N GLU A 88 12.54 26.35 -1.61
CA GLU A 88 12.20 24.98 -2.09
C GLU A 88 10.70 24.70 -2.29
N LEU A 89 9.77 25.54 -1.79
CA LEU A 89 8.33 25.34 -2.03
C LEU A 89 7.88 25.66 -3.46
N ALA A 90 8.49 26.65 -4.12
CA ALA A 90 8.03 27.13 -5.43
C ALA A 90 8.46 26.23 -6.61
N ARG A 91 9.44 25.34 -6.41
CA ARG A 91 9.94 24.39 -7.43
C ARG A 91 8.91 23.34 -7.83
N THR A 92 7.94 23.06 -6.98
CA THR A 92 7.15 21.82 -6.99
C THR A 92 6.18 21.64 -8.16
N ALA A 93 5.78 22.67 -8.90
CA ALA A 93 4.89 22.49 -10.06
C ALA A 93 5.62 22.10 -11.35
N ASN A 94 6.95 22.25 -11.38
CA ASN A 94 7.76 22.19 -12.60
C ASN A 94 8.94 21.23 -12.50
N ASP A 95 9.23 20.65 -11.33
CA ASP A 95 10.39 19.76 -11.13
C ASP A 95 10.03 18.30 -11.42
N LEU A 96 10.90 17.61 -12.14
CA LEU A 96 10.76 16.23 -12.56
C LEU A 96 12.02 15.45 -12.19
N ASP A 97 11.95 14.77 -11.05
CA ASP A 97 12.99 13.87 -10.58
C ASP A 97 12.91 12.53 -11.33
N ILE A 98 13.90 12.17 -12.14
CA ILE A 98 13.89 10.94 -12.94
C ILE A 98 15.17 10.12 -12.81
N TYR A 99 15.02 8.81 -13.04
CA TYR A 99 16.06 7.80 -13.09
C TYR A 99 15.75 6.81 -14.21
N ASN A 100 16.76 6.21 -14.81
CA ASN A 100 16.57 5.11 -15.75
C ASN A 100 17.15 3.81 -15.17
N GLY A 101 16.26 2.86 -14.85
CA GLY A 101 16.63 1.59 -14.21
C GLY A 101 17.47 0.69 -15.10
N ALA A 102 17.18 0.67 -16.40
CA ALA A 102 17.92 -0.14 -17.38
C ALA A 102 19.38 0.33 -17.53
N LEU A 103 19.63 1.63 -17.41
CA LEU A 103 20.96 2.22 -17.49
C LEU A 103 21.72 2.23 -16.15
N GLY A 104 21.07 1.83 -15.05
CA GLY A 104 21.61 1.95 -13.70
C GLY A 104 22.87 1.12 -13.40
N HIS A 105 23.29 0.25 -14.31
CA HIS A 105 24.54 -0.51 -14.22
C HIS A 105 25.75 0.21 -14.82
N LEU A 106 25.52 1.32 -15.54
CA LEU A 106 26.56 2.08 -16.22
C LEU A 106 27.32 2.98 -15.23
N PRO A 107 28.61 3.29 -15.51
CA PRO A 107 29.32 4.34 -14.79
C PRO A 107 28.62 5.70 -14.93
N ASP A 108 28.74 6.53 -13.90
CA ASP A 108 28.06 7.84 -13.78
C ASP A 108 28.21 8.74 -15.03
N ASP A 109 29.41 8.88 -15.58
CA ASP A 109 29.64 9.69 -16.79
C ASP A 109 28.92 9.14 -18.03
N GLU A 110 28.88 7.81 -18.20
CA GLU A 110 28.19 7.19 -19.33
C GLU A 110 26.67 7.25 -19.13
N TYR A 111 26.20 7.01 -17.90
CA TYR A 111 24.79 7.16 -17.54
C TYR A 111 24.27 8.56 -17.87
N VAL A 112 24.98 9.62 -17.44
CA VAL A 112 24.61 11.01 -17.72
C VAL A 112 24.59 11.29 -19.22
N ALA A 113 25.57 10.78 -19.98
CA ALA A 113 25.61 10.96 -21.42
C ALA A 113 24.40 10.31 -22.13
N ARG A 114 24.01 9.10 -21.71
CA ARG A 114 22.85 8.37 -22.25
C ARG A 114 21.54 9.04 -21.89
N VAL A 115 21.38 9.45 -20.63
CA VAL A 115 20.20 10.18 -20.16
C VAL A 115 20.06 11.51 -20.91
N ARG A 116 21.15 12.26 -21.05
CA ARG A 116 21.19 13.50 -21.82
C ARG A 116 20.75 13.28 -23.27
N ALA A 117 21.18 12.21 -23.91
CA ALA A 117 20.79 11.90 -25.29
C ALA A 117 19.28 11.63 -25.40
N ALA A 118 18.70 10.90 -24.46
CA ALA A 118 17.26 10.64 -24.41
C ALA A 118 16.42 11.91 -24.17
N VAL A 119 16.83 12.74 -23.20
CA VAL A 119 16.18 14.04 -22.93
C VAL A 119 16.26 14.96 -24.15
N LEU A 120 17.40 15.01 -24.84
CA LEU A 120 17.55 15.79 -26.07
C LEU A 120 16.73 15.24 -27.25
N ALA A 121 16.43 13.94 -27.27
CA ALA A 121 15.56 13.35 -28.29
C ALA A 121 14.10 13.77 -28.07
N ALA A 122 13.63 13.79 -26.82
CA ALA A 122 12.27 14.23 -26.48
C ALA A 122 12.10 15.76 -26.46
N ALA A 123 13.13 16.49 -26.03
CA ALA A 123 13.17 17.95 -25.94
C ALA A 123 14.49 18.51 -26.52
N PRO A 124 14.61 18.59 -27.86
CA PRO A 124 15.83 19.04 -28.53
C PRO A 124 16.29 20.44 -28.15
N ALA A 125 17.61 20.63 -28.18
CA ALA A 125 18.27 21.90 -27.89
C ALA A 125 17.90 22.95 -28.92
N ARG A 126 17.63 24.17 -28.45
CA ARG A 126 17.20 25.29 -29.28
C ARG A 126 18.35 25.79 -30.17
N ARG A 127 18.58 25.12 -31.31
CA ARG A 127 19.54 25.55 -32.35
C ARG A 127 18.90 26.53 -33.34
N ASN A 128 17.64 26.30 -33.71
CA ASN A 128 16.74 27.26 -34.37
C ASN A 128 15.42 27.39 -33.61
N ALA A 129 14.63 28.43 -33.91
CA ALA A 129 13.26 28.57 -33.37
C ALA A 129 12.34 27.38 -33.73
N LEU A 130 12.76 26.54 -34.69
CA LEU A 130 11.99 25.46 -35.28
C LEU A 130 12.45 24.05 -34.87
N ASP A 131 13.51 23.89 -34.06
CA ASP A 131 14.13 22.59 -33.74
C ASP A 131 13.53 21.93 -32.47
N GLY A 132 12.20 21.86 -32.35
CA GLY A 132 11.51 21.37 -31.13
C GLY A 132 10.77 20.04 -31.31
N GLY A 133 10.69 19.24 -30.24
CA GLY A 133 9.82 18.06 -30.15
C GLY A 133 8.35 18.48 -30.00
N VAL A 134 7.40 17.69 -30.51
CA VAL A 134 5.96 18.02 -30.47
C VAL A 134 5.27 17.18 -29.42
N GLY A 135 4.44 17.81 -28.57
CA GLY A 135 3.71 17.15 -27.48
C GLY A 135 2.21 17.37 -27.52
N LEU A 136 1.48 16.61 -26.69
CA LEU A 136 0.03 16.66 -26.52
C LEU A 136 -0.72 16.61 -27.87
N GLY A 137 -0.32 15.67 -28.73
CA GLY A 137 -0.94 15.45 -30.04
C GLY A 137 -0.80 16.63 -31.00
N GLY A 138 0.21 17.49 -30.84
CA GLY A 138 0.44 18.65 -31.73
C GLY A 138 0.20 20.01 -31.10
N LEU A 139 -0.24 20.04 -29.84
CA LEU A 139 -0.68 21.27 -29.17
C LEU A 139 0.46 22.08 -28.54
N VAL A 140 1.56 21.42 -28.19
CA VAL A 140 2.73 22.08 -27.58
C VAL A 140 4.02 21.69 -28.29
N ARG A 141 5.03 22.54 -28.11
CA ARG A 141 6.40 22.28 -28.53
C ARG A 141 7.35 22.30 -27.34
N TYR A 142 8.20 21.29 -27.25
CA TYR A 142 9.27 21.15 -26.27
C TYR A 142 10.60 21.63 -26.86
N THR A 143 11.34 22.44 -26.10
CA THR A 143 12.70 22.90 -26.44
C THR A 143 13.56 22.99 -25.18
N THR A 144 14.81 22.52 -25.19
CA THR A 144 15.72 22.74 -24.05
C THR A 144 16.38 24.12 -24.10
N ARG A 145 16.49 24.80 -22.94
CA ARG A 145 17.12 26.13 -22.80
C ARG A 145 18.45 26.09 -22.07
N ASP A 146 18.49 25.44 -20.91
CA ASP A 146 19.66 25.33 -20.05
C ASP A 146 19.93 23.85 -19.71
N ILE A 147 21.21 23.47 -19.70
CA ILE A 147 21.67 22.14 -19.28
C ILE A 147 22.82 22.38 -18.32
N LYS A 148 22.60 22.07 -17.03
CA LYS A 148 23.63 22.20 -15.99
C LYS A 148 23.88 20.82 -15.38
N VAL A 149 25.11 20.34 -15.45
CA VAL A 149 25.55 19.17 -14.69
C VAL A 149 26.16 19.69 -13.39
N ALA A 150 25.50 19.47 -12.26
CA ALA A 150 25.99 19.90 -10.96
C ALA A 150 26.98 18.87 -10.42
N GLY A 151 28.10 19.34 -9.86
CA GLY A 151 29.21 18.50 -9.36
C GLY A 151 28.90 17.62 -8.14
N SER A 152 27.63 17.50 -7.74
CA SER A 152 27.15 16.72 -6.60
C SER A 152 26.34 15.48 -7.00
N GLY A 153 26.41 15.05 -8.27
CA GLY A 153 25.69 13.85 -8.74
C GLY A 153 24.26 14.13 -9.18
N HIS A 154 23.99 15.29 -9.76
CA HIS A 154 22.69 15.62 -10.36
C HIS A 154 22.89 16.29 -11.73
N ALA A 155 22.04 15.96 -12.70
CA ALA A 155 21.98 16.69 -13.96
C ALA A 155 20.62 17.36 -14.11
N VAL A 156 20.62 18.69 -14.22
CA VAL A 156 19.43 19.52 -14.30
C VAL A 156 19.23 20.02 -15.73
N PHE A 157 18.06 19.75 -16.29
CA PHE A 157 17.63 20.22 -17.61
C PHE A 157 16.46 21.17 -17.48
N THR A 158 16.48 22.25 -18.26
CA THR A 158 15.32 23.14 -18.36
C THR A 158 14.66 23.01 -19.73
N ILE A 159 13.41 22.55 -19.74
CA ILE A 159 12.57 22.35 -20.92
C ILE A 159 11.58 23.50 -21.01
N GLY A 160 11.71 24.34 -22.03
CA GLY A 160 10.70 25.30 -22.43
C GLY A 160 9.55 24.66 -23.20
N VAL A 161 8.33 25.04 -22.84
CA VAL A 161 7.08 24.59 -23.43
C VAL A 161 6.40 25.79 -24.10
N GLN A 162 6.06 25.65 -25.38
CA GLN A 162 5.36 26.70 -26.15
C GLN A 162 4.09 26.16 -26.79
N PRO A 163 2.92 26.81 -26.61
CA PRO A 163 1.71 26.46 -27.35
C PRO A 163 1.83 26.70 -28.86
N VAL A 164 1.19 25.84 -29.65
CA VAL A 164 1.11 25.94 -31.12
C VAL A 164 -0.21 26.64 -31.54
N ASP A 165 -0.15 27.50 -32.56
CA ASP A 165 -1.32 28.15 -33.17
C ASP A 165 -1.95 27.21 -34.20
N ASP A 166 -3.14 26.70 -33.89
CA ASP A 166 -3.90 25.80 -34.75
C ASP A 166 -4.41 26.45 -36.05
N ARG A 167 -4.32 27.79 -36.19
CA ARG A 167 -4.67 28.52 -37.43
C ARG A 167 -3.50 28.64 -38.40
N ARG A 168 -2.31 28.27 -37.98
CA ARG A 168 -1.08 28.28 -38.78
C ARG A 168 -0.64 26.83 -39.03
N SER A 169 0.43 26.63 -39.81
CA SER A 169 0.99 25.28 -39.93
C SER A 169 1.38 24.75 -38.53
N PRO A 170 1.62 23.44 -38.35
CA PRO A 170 2.05 22.85 -37.06
C PRO A 170 3.31 23.49 -36.42
N LEU A 171 3.97 24.41 -37.14
CA LEU A 171 5.14 25.18 -36.72
C LEU A 171 4.79 26.59 -36.23
N GLY A 172 3.53 27.04 -36.35
CA GLY A 172 3.10 28.39 -36.05
C GLY A 172 2.99 28.64 -34.55
N LEU A 173 4.10 28.86 -33.86
CA LEU A 173 4.09 29.17 -32.43
C LEU A 173 3.23 30.38 -32.10
N ARG A 174 2.51 30.32 -30.97
CA ARG A 174 1.75 31.46 -30.45
C ARG A 174 2.69 32.49 -29.81
N PRO A 175 2.74 33.74 -30.31
CA PRO A 175 3.52 34.81 -29.66
C PRO A 175 2.90 35.27 -28.34
N ASP A 176 1.60 35.04 -28.16
CA ASP A 176 0.74 35.47 -27.05
C ASP A 176 0.41 34.34 -26.06
N GLY A 177 0.91 33.13 -26.29
CA GLY A 177 0.66 31.99 -25.41
C GLY A 177 1.56 32.02 -24.18
N ASP A 178 1.02 31.65 -23.02
CA ASP A 178 1.75 31.52 -21.75
C ASP A 178 2.81 30.42 -21.85
N ALA A 179 4.00 30.78 -22.33
CA ALA A 179 5.16 29.91 -22.34
C ALA A 179 5.59 29.61 -20.90
N PHE A 180 5.99 28.38 -20.62
CA PHE A 180 6.49 27.99 -19.31
C PHE A 180 7.66 27.02 -19.41
N THR A 181 8.27 26.72 -18.27
CA THR A 181 9.44 25.84 -18.17
C THR A 181 9.18 24.69 -17.22
N ILE A 182 9.74 23.54 -17.55
CA ILE A 182 9.84 22.34 -16.71
C ILE A 182 11.33 22.15 -16.40
N GLU A 183 11.65 21.92 -15.14
CA GLU A 183 12.97 21.49 -14.66
C GLU A 183 12.96 19.97 -14.56
N VAL A 184 14.02 19.32 -15.02
CA VAL A 184 14.18 17.87 -14.94
C VAL A 184 15.47 17.59 -14.19
N ASP A 185 15.35 17.03 -12.99
CA ASP A 185 16.46 16.61 -12.16
C ASP A 185 16.72 15.10 -12.34
N VAL A 186 17.89 14.75 -12.85
CA VAL A 186 18.29 13.36 -13.07
C VAL A 186 19.06 12.86 -11.86
N LYS A 187 18.51 11.84 -11.20
CA LYS A 187 19.18 11.14 -10.10
C LYS A 187 20.18 10.12 -10.64
N MET A 188 21.36 10.09 -10.02
CA MET A 188 22.44 9.18 -10.41
C MET A 188 22.25 7.79 -9.81
N PRO A 189 22.74 6.71 -10.48
CA PRO A 189 22.60 5.35 -9.95
C PRO A 189 23.18 5.19 -8.54
N THR A 190 24.27 5.89 -8.24
CA THR A 190 24.94 5.94 -6.93
C THR A 190 24.05 6.46 -5.80
N MET A 191 23.01 7.22 -6.11
CA MET A 191 22.03 7.74 -5.14
C MET A 191 20.77 6.87 -5.03
N ILE A 192 20.61 5.87 -5.89
CA ILE A 192 19.45 4.98 -5.91
C ILE A 192 19.81 3.66 -5.23
N GLN A 193 19.47 3.53 -3.94
CA GLN A 193 19.57 2.24 -3.24
C GLN A 193 18.43 1.31 -3.68
N ARG A 194 18.79 0.18 -4.30
CA ARG A 194 17.86 -0.84 -4.81
C ARG A 194 17.42 -1.76 -3.65
N THR A 195 16.21 -1.60 -3.14
CA THR A 195 15.49 -2.71 -2.51
C THR A 195 15.00 -3.66 -3.60
N THR A 196 14.93 -4.95 -3.29
CA THR A 196 14.42 -5.99 -4.20
C THR A 196 12.96 -5.68 -4.53
N GLU A 197 12.70 -5.48 -5.82
CA GLU A 197 11.50 -4.86 -6.44
C GLU A 197 11.53 -3.33 -6.46
N SER A 198 11.58 -2.74 -7.67
CA SER A 198 11.76 -1.29 -7.88
C SER A 198 10.54 -0.48 -7.45
N GLU A 199 10.40 -0.24 -6.15
CA GLU A 199 9.39 0.64 -5.54
C GLU A 199 9.49 2.09 -6.04
N ARG A 200 10.68 2.55 -6.45
CA ARG A 200 10.87 3.92 -6.93
C ARG A 200 10.32 4.15 -8.33
N ALA A 201 10.03 3.10 -9.10
CA ALA A 201 9.77 3.13 -10.54
C ALA A 201 8.35 3.49 -11.00
N ARG A 202 7.38 3.56 -10.07
CA ARG A 202 5.94 3.49 -10.39
C ARG A 202 5.08 4.64 -9.81
N ARG A 203 5.56 5.92 -9.79
CA ARG A 203 4.89 7.17 -9.26
C ARG A 203 3.78 7.97 -10.04
N SER A 204 2.47 7.70 -9.89
CA SER A 204 1.40 8.37 -10.69
C SER A 204 1.46 9.91 -10.61
N ILE A 205 1.56 10.60 -11.74
CA ILE A 205 0.98 11.95 -11.87
C ILE A 205 -0.51 11.88 -11.51
N VAL A 206 -0.97 12.81 -10.69
CA VAL A 206 -2.40 12.98 -10.40
C VAL A 206 -3.10 13.35 -11.71
N GLY A 207 -3.82 12.40 -12.31
CA GLY A 207 -4.48 12.59 -13.59
C GLY A 207 -5.67 13.53 -13.45
N VAL A 208 -5.71 14.59 -14.25
CA VAL A 208 -6.93 15.37 -14.50
C VAL A 208 -7.92 14.43 -15.18
N GLN A 209 -9.05 14.13 -14.53
CA GLN A 209 -10.09 13.34 -15.16
C GLN A 209 -10.86 14.23 -16.16
N LEU A 210 -10.51 14.09 -17.43
CA LEU A 210 -11.17 14.80 -18.52
C LEU A 210 -12.25 13.89 -19.12
N GLU A 211 -13.49 14.39 -19.18
CA GLU A 211 -14.62 13.67 -19.76
C GLU A 211 -14.34 13.34 -21.23
N GLY A 212 -14.58 12.08 -21.63
CA GLY A 212 -14.26 11.57 -22.97
C GLY A 212 -12.83 11.06 -23.16
N LEU A 213 -11.94 11.29 -22.18
CA LEU A 213 -10.65 10.62 -22.10
C LEU A 213 -10.67 9.63 -20.94
N LYS A 214 -10.17 8.41 -21.20
CA LYS A 214 -9.73 7.58 -20.07
C LYS A 214 -8.60 8.36 -19.40
N PRO A 215 -8.57 8.50 -18.06
CA PRO A 215 -7.47 9.18 -17.40
C PRO A 215 -6.17 8.65 -17.95
N ILE A 216 -5.20 9.54 -18.22
CA ILE A 216 -3.81 9.12 -18.26
C ILE A 216 -3.64 8.41 -16.92
N THR A 217 -3.59 7.08 -16.94
CA THR A 217 -2.97 6.37 -15.84
C THR A 217 -1.52 6.56 -16.23
N PRO A 218 -0.79 7.47 -15.57
CA PRO A 218 0.66 7.47 -15.76
C PRO A 218 1.12 6.05 -15.44
N LEU A 219 2.31 5.66 -15.86
CA LEU A 219 2.90 4.32 -15.68
C LEU A 219 3.08 3.86 -14.22
N LEU A 220 2.25 4.35 -13.32
CA LEU A 220 2.64 4.74 -12.03
C LEU A 220 1.35 4.90 -11.18
N ARG A 221 1.23 4.24 -10.02
CA ARG A 221 0.16 4.24 -8.97
C ARG A 221 0.80 3.76 -7.65
N PRO A 222 0.33 4.11 -6.43
CA PRO A 222 -0.76 5.01 -6.01
C PRO A 222 -0.30 6.17 -5.07
N VAL A 223 -1.18 7.13 -4.78
CA VAL A 223 -0.96 8.26 -3.83
C VAL A 223 -0.48 7.81 -2.43
N VAL A 224 -0.74 6.54 -2.09
CA VAL A 224 -0.32 5.86 -0.86
C VAL A 224 1.18 5.98 -0.61
N ASP A 225 2.00 5.65 -1.60
CA ASP A 225 3.46 5.61 -1.43
C ASP A 225 4.03 7.01 -1.30
N LEU A 226 3.44 7.98 -2.02
CA LEU A 226 3.78 9.39 -1.89
C LEU A 226 3.46 9.92 -0.49
N ALA A 227 2.31 9.55 0.08
CA ALA A 227 2.00 9.89 1.46
C ALA A 227 3.03 9.27 2.42
N ALA A 228 3.37 7.99 2.23
CA ALA A 228 4.36 7.29 3.04
C ALA A 228 5.75 7.94 2.99
N ASP A 229 6.22 8.36 1.80
CA ASP A 229 7.48 9.06 1.63
C ASP A 229 7.52 10.39 2.37
N LYS A 230 6.44 11.19 2.27
CA LYS A 230 6.35 12.48 2.97
C LYS A 230 6.29 12.31 4.48
N MET A 231 5.59 11.27 4.92
CA MET A 231 5.54 10.85 6.32
C MET A 231 6.94 10.44 6.80
N ALA A 232 7.68 9.65 6.04
CA ALA A 232 9.04 9.26 6.40
C ALA A 232 10.01 10.45 6.42
N ALA A 233 9.95 11.31 5.41
CA ALA A 233 10.73 12.53 5.31
C ALA A 233 10.57 13.45 6.53
N LEU A 234 9.34 13.63 7.03
CA LEU A 234 9.08 14.43 8.22
C LEU A 234 9.40 13.70 9.54
N ALA A 235 9.54 12.37 9.55
CA ALA A 235 9.89 11.59 10.75
C ALA A 235 11.40 11.51 10.99
N CYS A 236 12.20 11.65 9.94
CA CYS A 236 13.66 11.71 10.04
C CYS A 236 14.11 13.00 10.73
N GLN A 237 15.17 12.93 11.54
CA GLN A 237 15.76 14.14 12.10
C GLN A 237 16.27 15.06 10.96
N PRO A 238 16.15 16.40 11.10
CA PRO A 238 16.82 17.34 10.21
C PRO A 238 18.33 17.05 10.25
N GLY A 239 18.88 16.45 9.19
CA GLY A 239 20.32 16.17 9.08
C GLY A 239 20.71 14.74 8.70
N VAL A 240 19.81 13.75 8.71
CA VAL A 240 20.16 12.39 8.22
C VAL A 240 19.85 12.29 6.73
N GLY A 241 20.88 12.37 5.89
CA GLY A 241 20.80 12.11 4.44
C GLY A 241 21.51 13.13 3.57
N ASP A 242 21.15 14.42 3.69
CA ASP A 242 21.58 15.45 2.72
C ASP A 242 22.24 16.69 3.35
N GLY A 243 22.50 16.70 4.67
CA GLY A 243 23.14 17.84 5.34
C GLY A 243 22.33 19.15 5.33
N ILE A 244 21.05 19.11 4.90
CA ILE A 244 20.18 20.27 4.87
C ILE A 244 19.48 20.41 6.24
N LEU A 245 19.94 21.37 7.04
CA LEU A 245 19.31 21.87 8.28
C LEU A 245 18.01 22.67 8.01
N ALA A 246 17.47 22.64 6.79
CA ALA A 246 16.36 23.49 6.38
C ALA A 246 14.98 22.89 6.74
N PRO A 247 14.00 23.74 7.09
CA PRO A 247 12.62 23.29 7.31
C PRO A 247 12.00 22.65 6.06
N ARG A 248 11.48 21.43 6.20
CA ARG A 248 10.75 20.66 5.17
C ARG A 248 9.31 21.16 4.92
N PHE A 249 9.12 22.47 4.76
CA PHE A 249 7.80 23.09 4.53
C PHE A 249 7.08 22.53 3.31
N LYS A 250 7.84 22.10 2.29
CA LYS A 250 7.31 21.40 1.12
C LYS A 250 6.58 20.11 1.50
N ASP A 251 7.18 19.26 2.33
CA ASP A 251 6.58 17.97 2.70
C ASP A 251 5.30 18.14 3.52
N ILE A 252 5.23 19.21 4.32
CA ILE A 252 4.02 19.62 5.06
C ILE A 252 2.90 20.04 4.08
N ALA A 253 3.21 20.89 3.10
CA ALA A 253 2.23 21.33 2.11
C ALA A 253 1.72 20.17 1.23
N ASP A 254 2.62 19.25 0.87
CA ASP A 254 2.32 18.04 0.12
C ASP A 254 1.34 17.12 0.90
N LEU A 255 1.63 16.82 2.17
CA LEU A 255 0.74 16.00 3.01
C LEU A 255 -0.61 16.66 3.29
N TYR A 256 -0.61 17.97 3.54
CA TYR A 256 -1.85 18.71 3.71
C TYR A 256 -2.75 18.55 2.48
N TYR A 257 -2.17 18.68 1.28
CA TYR A 257 -2.93 18.52 0.05
C TYR A 257 -3.45 17.10 -0.15
N ILE A 258 -2.60 16.09 0.08
CA ILE A 258 -3.01 14.67 0.00
C ILE A 258 -4.20 14.43 0.94
N ALA A 259 -4.08 14.82 2.20
CA ALA A 259 -5.15 14.67 3.19
C ALA A 259 -6.45 15.39 2.78
N ARG A 260 -6.37 16.53 2.07
CA ARG A 260 -7.55 17.30 1.66
C ARG A 260 -8.21 16.83 0.35
N THR A 261 -7.56 16.01 -0.45
CA THR A 261 -8.02 15.74 -1.82
C THR A 261 -8.02 14.27 -2.22
N CYS A 262 -7.19 13.44 -1.60
CA CYS A 262 -6.96 12.08 -2.06
C CYS A 262 -7.61 11.06 -1.13
N PRO A 263 -8.57 10.24 -1.59
CA PRO A 263 -9.03 9.10 -0.83
C PRO A 263 -7.88 8.11 -0.66
N MET A 264 -7.76 7.53 0.54
CA MET A 264 -6.61 6.70 0.91
C MET A 264 -7.05 5.40 1.57
N ASP A 265 -6.46 4.29 1.14
CA ASP A 265 -6.61 3.00 1.80
C ASP A 265 -5.55 2.85 2.90
N GLY A 266 -6.00 2.70 4.14
CA GLY A 266 -5.16 2.68 5.33
C GLY A 266 -4.29 1.44 5.42
N ASP A 267 -4.77 0.28 4.95
CA ASP A 267 -3.96 -0.95 4.93
C ASP A 267 -2.81 -0.81 3.95
N LYS A 268 -3.08 -0.26 2.76
CA LYS A 268 -2.04 0.02 1.78
C LYS A 268 -1.03 1.05 2.30
N LEU A 269 -1.50 2.11 2.98
CA LEU A 269 -0.63 3.14 3.54
C LEU A 269 0.28 2.59 4.64
N ARG A 270 -0.27 1.79 5.56
CA ARG A 270 0.53 1.13 6.60
C ARG A 270 1.57 0.19 6.00
N LYS A 271 1.19 -0.59 4.97
CA LYS A 271 2.12 -1.46 4.26
C LYS A 271 3.25 -0.64 3.60
N ALA A 272 2.91 0.41 2.85
CA ALA A 272 3.87 1.27 2.20
C ALA A 272 4.85 1.94 3.20
N LEU A 273 4.37 2.34 4.37
CA LEU A 273 5.22 2.86 5.44
C LEU A 273 6.16 1.80 6.02
N ALA A 274 5.68 0.59 6.26
CA ALA A 274 6.49 -0.52 6.77
C ALA A 274 7.61 -0.91 5.77
N GLU A 275 7.31 -0.82 4.48
CA GLU A 275 8.25 -1.10 3.40
C GLU A 275 9.16 0.11 3.11
N ASN A 276 8.84 1.32 3.58
CA ASN A 276 9.64 2.52 3.34
C ASN A 276 11.02 2.47 4.00
N TRP A 277 12.08 2.67 3.20
CA TRP A 277 13.46 2.66 3.66
C TRP A 277 13.78 3.76 4.68
N HIS A 278 13.40 5.01 4.42
CA HIS A 278 13.67 6.14 5.32
C HIS A 278 12.98 5.94 6.67
N TRP A 279 11.81 5.29 6.68
CA TRP A 279 11.10 4.91 7.89
C TRP A 279 11.89 3.89 8.74
N ARG A 280 12.42 2.85 8.09
CA ARG A 280 13.21 1.80 8.74
C ARG A 280 14.56 2.32 9.25
N GLU A 281 15.30 3.08 8.44
CA GLU A 281 16.59 3.69 8.84
C GLU A 281 16.46 4.69 9.99
N ALA A 282 15.32 5.37 10.10
CA ALA A 282 15.03 6.22 11.25
C ALA A 282 14.78 5.43 12.56
N GLY A 283 14.97 4.10 12.55
CA GLY A 283 14.78 3.20 13.69
C GLY A 283 13.32 3.16 14.15
N ARG A 284 12.36 3.41 13.24
CA ARG A 284 10.93 3.48 13.58
C ARG A 284 10.24 2.18 13.20
N SER A 285 9.54 1.59 14.18
CA SER A 285 8.58 0.50 13.98
C SER A 285 7.17 1.00 14.25
N GLY A 286 6.23 0.70 13.37
CA GLY A 286 4.83 1.12 13.50
C GLY A 286 4.54 2.50 12.89
N PRO A 287 3.28 2.97 13.00
CA PRO A 287 2.82 4.17 12.32
C PRO A 287 3.38 5.48 12.92
N PRO A 288 3.35 6.58 12.17
CA PRO A 288 3.87 7.87 12.61
C PRO A 288 3.21 8.40 13.89
N GLN A 289 4.06 8.92 14.80
CA GLN A 289 3.63 9.57 16.04
C GLN A 289 3.59 11.10 15.82
N PRO A 290 2.40 11.74 15.78
CA PRO A 290 2.15 13.11 15.28
C PRO A 290 3.02 14.19 15.94
N TYR A 291 3.37 14.03 17.22
CA TYR A 291 4.10 15.03 18.00
C TYR A 291 5.61 15.10 17.69
N ARG A 292 6.17 14.11 16.99
CA ARG A 292 7.61 14.13 16.62
C ARG A 292 7.88 14.82 15.28
N PHE A 293 6.85 15.16 14.50
CA PHE A 293 6.98 15.71 13.15
C PHE A 293 7.31 17.21 13.10
N TYR A 294 7.02 17.94 14.18
CA TYR A 294 7.02 19.40 14.17
C TYR A 294 8.03 20.03 15.13
N GLY A 295 9.01 19.25 15.63
CA GLY A 295 10.09 19.77 16.47
C GLY A 295 9.65 20.30 17.84
N GLN A 296 8.52 19.84 18.40
CA GLN A 296 7.95 20.37 19.65
C GLN A 296 8.43 19.67 20.94
N SER A 297 9.43 18.78 20.89
CA SER A 297 10.13 18.41 22.13
C SER A 297 11.20 19.46 22.39
N PRO A 298 11.40 19.89 23.65
CA PRO A 298 12.49 20.83 23.93
C PRO A 298 13.78 20.21 23.39
N ALA A 299 14.46 20.98 22.55
CA ALA A 299 15.81 20.70 22.10
C ALA A 299 16.63 20.23 23.31
N ARG A 300 17.41 19.15 23.15
CA ARG A 300 18.50 18.90 24.10
C ARG A 300 19.44 20.10 24.10
N ASP A 301 20.26 20.25 25.15
CA ASP A 301 21.12 21.45 25.34
C ASP A 301 22.06 21.76 24.14
N ASP A 302 22.20 20.86 23.18
CA ASP A 302 23.00 20.96 21.95
C ASP A 302 22.19 21.08 20.64
N GLU A 303 20.84 21.05 20.68
CA GLU A 303 19.98 21.14 19.49
C GLU A 303 19.47 22.57 19.27
N THR A 304 19.42 23.02 18.01
CA THR A 304 18.82 24.32 17.64
C THR A 304 17.31 24.17 17.48
N GLU A 305 16.53 24.94 18.24
CA GLU A 305 15.07 24.98 18.10
C GLU A 305 14.64 25.52 16.73
N ILE A 306 13.87 24.73 15.97
CA ILE A 306 13.33 25.13 14.67
C ILE A 306 11.91 25.71 14.88
N LEU A 307 11.76 27.02 14.71
CA LEU A 307 10.48 27.73 14.87
C LEU A 307 9.61 27.65 13.61
N TRP A 308 9.06 26.46 13.32
CA TRP A 308 8.31 26.15 12.10
C TRP A 308 7.17 27.12 11.78
N ASP A 309 6.32 27.47 12.76
CA ASP A 309 5.21 28.40 12.54
C ASP A 309 5.71 29.81 12.16
N GLN A 310 6.71 30.32 12.87
CA GLN A 310 7.29 31.63 12.57
C GLN A 310 7.93 31.63 11.18
N GLY A 311 8.68 30.58 10.82
CA GLY A 311 9.27 30.42 9.50
C GLY A 311 8.21 30.37 8.40
N PHE A 312 7.12 29.62 8.61
CA PHE A 312 6.02 29.54 7.66
C PHE A 312 5.30 30.89 7.50
N ARG A 313 5.04 31.64 8.58
CA ARG A 313 4.42 32.97 8.52
C ARG A 313 5.27 33.97 7.75
N GLN A 314 6.58 33.98 7.99
CA GLN A 314 7.51 34.83 7.24
C GLN A 314 7.52 34.48 5.75
N LEU A 315 7.54 33.18 5.44
CA LEU A 315 7.52 32.70 4.08
C LEU A 315 6.19 33.04 3.37
N ARG A 316 5.05 32.83 4.04
CA ARG A 316 3.72 33.19 3.55
C ARG A 316 3.55 34.69 3.28
N GLY A 317 4.24 35.54 4.04
CA GLY A 317 4.28 36.99 3.78
C GLY A 317 5.06 37.37 2.51
N ARG A 318 6.03 36.54 2.09
CA ARG A 318 6.92 36.79 0.94
C ARG A 318 6.50 36.07 -0.34
N VAL A 319 5.81 34.94 -0.20
CA VAL A 319 5.42 34.05 -1.30
C VAL A 319 3.91 34.08 -1.43
N ALA A 320 3.43 34.81 -2.44
CA ALA A 320 2.00 35.02 -2.68
C ALA A 320 1.22 33.70 -2.73
N GLN A 321 1.82 32.64 -3.27
CA GLN A 321 1.17 31.34 -3.45
C GLN A 321 0.90 30.59 -2.13
N LEU A 322 1.59 30.94 -1.04
CA LEU A 322 1.32 30.39 0.28
C LEU A 322 0.20 31.13 1.00
N GLN A 323 -0.26 32.27 0.46
CA GLN A 323 -1.41 32.99 1.02
C GLN A 323 -2.71 32.20 0.86
N ASP A 324 -2.76 31.32 -0.14
CA ASP A 324 -3.88 30.43 -0.45
C ASP A 324 -3.94 29.17 0.44
N TYR A 325 -2.85 28.86 1.14
CA TYR A 325 -2.84 27.82 2.17
C TYR A 325 -3.42 28.37 3.47
N PRO A 326 -4.06 27.55 4.32
CA PRO A 326 -4.48 28.01 5.62
C PRO A 326 -3.25 28.31 6.50
N ASP A 327 -3.48 28.86 7.69
CA ASP A 327 -2.40 29.02 8.66
C ASP A 327 -1.75 27.67 9.03
N PHE A 328 -0.53 27.76 9.57
CA PHE A 328 0.30 26.60 9.87
C PHE A 328 -0.38 25.65 10.87
N GLU A 329 -1.11 26.19 11.85
CA GLU A 329 -1.87 25.41 12.83
C GLU A 329 -2.98 24.60 12.17
N SER A 330 -3.75 25.20 11.26
CA SER A 330 -4.81 24.52 10.51
C SER A 330 -4.26 23.44 9.58
N MET A 331 -3.12 23.69 8.92
CA MET A 331 -2.44 22.69 8.10
C MET A 331 -2.01 21.49 8.94
N THR A 332 -1.28 21.74 10.02
CA THR A 332 -0.75 20.69 10.90
C THR A 332 -1.84 19.93 11.64
N THR A 333 -2.96 20.57 11.98
CA THR A 333 -4.16 19.89 12.52
C THR A 333 -4.75 18.91 11.53
N THR A 334 -4.91 19.31 10.25
CA THR A 334 -5.45 18.44 9.21
C THR A 334 -4.54 17.24 8.96
N ILE A 335 -3.22 17.50 8.88
CA ILE A 335 -2.22 16.45 8.73
C ILE A 335 -2.24 15.53 9.96
N GLY A 336 -2.26 16.09 11.18
CA GLY A 336 -2.33 15.32 12.43
C GLY A 336 -3.49 14.33 12.43
N THR A 337 -4.72 14.79 12.16
CA THR A 337 -5.90 13.91 12.06
C THR A 337 -5.72 12.80 11.02
N PHE A 338 -5.16 13.12 9.85
CA PHE A 338 -4.90 12.15 8.80
C PHE A 338 -3.88 11.09 9.26
N LEU A 339 -2.76 11.52 9.85
CA LEU A 339 -1.68 10.67 10.34
C LEU A 339 -2.14 9.77 11.50
N ASP A 340 -2.83 10.34 12.47
CA ASP A 340 -3.32 9.63 13.65
C ASP A 340 -4.31 8.54 13.26
N GLY A 341 -5.21 8.84 12.33
CA GLY A 341 -6.14 7.84 11.85
C GLY A 341 -5.47 6.78 10.96
N ALA A 342 -4.42 7.11 10.21
CA ALA A 342 -3.66 6.13 9.43
C ALA A 342 -2.99 5.06 10.30
N ALA A 343 -2.62 5.45 11.52
CA ALA A 343 -2.01 4.57 12.51
C ALA A 343 -2.94 3.48 13.03
N ASP A 344 -4.25 3.75 13.06
CA ASP A 344 -5.24 2.84 13.62
C ASP A 344 -5.65 1.77 12.59
N PRO A 345 -5.38 0.46 12.85
CA PRO A 345 -5.77 -0.62 11.94
C PRO A 345 -7.30 -0.80 11.82
N SER A 346 -8.08 -0.21 12.71
CA SER A 346 -9.53 -0.18 12.60
C SER A 346 -10.03 0.78 11.52
N ASN A 347 -9.16 1.68 11.03
CA ASN A 347 -9.46 2.61 9.95
C ASN A 347 -9.11 2.02 8.58
N GLY A 348 -10.06 2.17 7.66
CA GLY A 348 -10.06 1.59 6.32
C GLY A 348 -9.77 2.60 5.24
N VAL A 349 -10.76 3.44 4.93
CA VAL A 349 -10.65 4.40 3.81
C VAL A 349 -10.79 5.82 4.33
N TRP A 350 -9.78 6.65 4.08
CA TRP A 350 -9.82 8.09 4.31
C TRP A 350 -10.77 8.77 3.33
N ASP A 351 -11.71 9.55 3.86
CA ASP A 351 -12.57 10.44 3.10
C ASP A 351 -12.03 11.89 3.20
N PRO A 352 -11.36 12.40 2.15
CA PRO A 352 -10.80 13.75 2.16
C PRO A 352 -11.86 14.84 2.18
N THR A 353 -13.10 14.55 1.77
CA THR A 353 -14.20 15.52 1.79
C THR A 353 -14.66 15.78 3.22
N ARG A 354 -14.68 14.73 4.05
CA ARG A 354 -15.05 14.77 5.47
C ARG A 354 -13.87 15.00 6.41
N GLY A 355 -12.65 14.74 5.93
CA GLY A 355 -11.44 14.79 6.76
C GLY A 355 -11.44 13.72 7.84
N GLN A 356 -11.98 12.54 7.54
CA GLN A 356 -12.16 11.44 8.50
C GLN A 356 -11.91 10.09 7.86
N TRP A 357 -11.48 9.13 8.67
CA TRP A 357 -11.37 7.73 8.27
C TRP A 357 -12.72 7.01 8.45
N GLY A 358 -13.12 6.24 7.44
CA GLY A 358 -14.15 5.21 7.62
C GLY A 358 -13.54 3.93 8.20
N PRO A 359 -14.36 3.03 8.77
CA PRO A 359 -13.87 1.77 9.32
C PRO A 359 -13.24 0.90 8.22
N SER A 360 -12.25 0.08 8.61
CA SER A 360 -11.67 -0.96 7.77
C SER A 360 -12.64 -2.11 7.60
N VAL A 361 -12.55 -2.85 6.50
CA VAL A 361 -13.37 -4.04 6.30
C VAL A 361 -13.17 -5.02 7.46
N ARG A 362 -11.93 -5.15 7.95
CA ARG A 362 -11.57 -5.89 9.16
C ARG A 362 -12.35 -5.42 10.39
N SER A 363 -12.40 -4.11 10.63
CA SER A 363 -13.16 -3.51 11.75
C SER A 363 -14.68 -3.64 11.58
N GLU A 364 -15.19 -3.48 10.36
CA GLU A 364 -16.61 -3.67 10.03
C GLU A 364 -17.02 -5.12 10.30
N VAL A 365 -16.26 -6.09 9.79
CA VAL A 365 -16.47 -7.53 10.05
C VAL A 365 -16.36 -7.82 11.54
N ALA A 366 -15.33 -7.32 12.22
CA ALA A 366 -15.15 -7.53 13.65
C ALA A 366 -16.32 -6.95 14.47
N SER A 367 -16.83 -5.79 14.10
CA SER A 367 -17.99 -5.16 14.73
C SER A 367 -19.27 -5.96 14.49
N THR A 368 -19.50 -6.43 13.25
CA THR A 368 -20.63 -7.31 12.92
C THR A 368 -20.56 -8.63 13.69
N MET A 369 -19.38 -9.24 13.76
CA MET A 369 -19.16 -10.47 14.54
C MET A 369 -19.37 -10.23 16.02
N SER A 370 -18.81 -9.15 16.59
CA SER A 370 -19.00 -8.80 18.00
C SER A 370 -20.47 -8.56 18.34
N LEU A 371 -21.21 -7.82 17.51
CA LEU A 371 -22.65 -7.61 17.71
C LEU A 371 -23.42 -8.93 17.74
N ALA A 372 -23.10 -9.85 16.83
CA ALA A 372 -23.68 -11.19 16.80
C ALA A 372 -23.36 -12.03 18.04
N LEU A 373 -22.15 -11.88 18.57
CA LEU A 373 -21.70 -12.57 19.77
C LEU A 373 -22.39 -12.02 21.03
N THR A 374 -22.80 -10.76 21.07
CA THR A 374 -23.48 -10.11 22.23
C THR A 374 -24.99 -10.35 22.34
N GLY A 375 -25.63 -11.01 21.37
CA GLY A 375 -27.00 -11.52 21.50
C GLY A 375 -28.13 -10.61 20.97
N THR A 376 -27.83 -9.52 20.27
CA THR A 376 -28.84 -8.79 19.50
C THR A 376 -29.05 -9.47 18.15
N THR A 377 -30.01 -10.39 18.06
CA THR A 377 -30.45 -10.96 16.79
C THR A 377 -30.90 -9.83 15.85
N PRO A 378 -30.36 -9.70 14.63
CA PRO A 378 -31.01 -8.91 13.60
C PRO A 378 -32.44 -9.43 13.41
N SER A 379 -33.41 -8.53 13.27
CA SER A 379 -34.81 -8.89 13.06
C SER A 379 -34.96 -9.85 11.89
N GLN A 380 -35.91 -10.77 11.99
CA GLN A 380 -36.17 -11.86 11.02
C GLN A 380 -36.71 -11.40 9.65
N HIS A 381 -36.29 -10.25 9.12
CA HIS A 381 -36.70 -9.78 7.79
C HIS A 381 -35.51 -9.31 6.94
N GLU A 382 -34.91 -10.29 6.24
CA GLU A 382 -34.32 -10.30 4.88
C GLU A 382 -33.17 -9.33 4.48
N PRO A 383 -32.23 -9.77 3.60
CA PRO A 383 -32.55 -9.92 2.17
C PRO A 383 -32.15 -11.23 1.48
N ILE A 384 -32.91 -11.53 0.42
CA ILE A 384 -32.67 -12.49 -0.66
C ILE A 384 -31.46 -12.01 -1.50
N VAL A 385 -30.26 -12.40 -1.07
CA VAL A 385 -29.01 -12.38 -1.88
C VAL A 385 -28.33 -13.72 -1.59
N PRO A 386 -27.78 -14.46 -2.57
CA PRO A 386 -27.11 -15.72 -2.26
C PRO A 386 -25.98 -15.48 -1.24
N MET A 387 -26.06 -16.16 -0.10
CA MET A 387 -25.09 -16.06 0.99
C MET A 387 -23.70 -16.34 0.43
N GLN A 388 -22.77 -15.38 0.58
CA GLN A 388 -21.42 -15.55 0.04
C GLN A 388 -20.59 -16.43 0.98
N ARG A 389 -19.81 -17.38 0.41
CA ARG A 389 -19.07 -18.38 1.19
C ARG A 389 -17.91 -17.74 1.96
N HIS A 390 -17.64 -18.29 3.14
CA HIS A 390 -16.52 -17.94 4.02
C HIS A 390 -15.59 -19.15 4.17
N LEU A 391 -14.35 -18.89 4.56
CA LEU A 391 -13.39 -19.93 4.94
C LEU A 391 -13.12 -19.84 6.44
N PHE A 392 -13.45 -20.89 7.19
CA PHE A 392 -13.12 -21.03 8.60
C PHE A 392 -11.92 -21.96 8.77
N VAL A 393 -10.88 -21.49 9.43
CA VAL A 393 -9.63 -22.20 9.63
C VAL A 393 -9.42 -22.40 11.11
N PHE A 394 -9.23 -23.65 11.52
CA PHE A 394 -9.04 -24.01 12.91
C PHE A 394 -7.64 -24.56 13.13
N ASP A 395 -6.99 -24.11 14.20
CA ASP A 395 -5.90 -24.87 14.81
C ASP A 395 -6.43 -26.16 15.48
N VAL A 396 -5.54 -27.11 15.78
CA VAL A 396 -5.88 -28.36 16.44
C VAL A 396 -5.60 -28.31 17.93
N ASP A 397 -4.33 -28.23 18.32
CA ASP A 397 -3.89 -28.43 19.70
C ASP A 397 -4.48 -27.35 20.61
N LYS A 398 -5.23 -27.72 21.66
CA LYS A 398 -5.92 -26.79 22.58
C LYS A 398 -6.97 -25.89 21.92
N THR A 399 -7.26 -26.08 20.64
CA THR A 399 -8.29 -25.37 19.88
C THR A 399 -9.43 -26.32 19.49
N LEU A 400 -9.22 -27.21 18.51
CA LEU A 400 -10.17 -28.28 18.21
C LEU A 400 -10.07 -29.44 19.20
N SER A 401 -8.88 -29.74 19.69
CA SER A 401 -8.64 -30.71 20.75
C SER A 401 -8.52 -30.02 22.11
N LYS A 402 -8.87 -30.72 23.18
CA LYS A 402 -8.65 -30.20 24.55
C LYS A 402 -7.18 -30.26 24.98
N HIS A 403 -6.40 -31.12 24.35
CA HIS A 403 -5.03 -31.47 24.76
C HIS A 403 -4.07 -31.35 23.59
N ASP A 404 -2.79 -31.11 23.91
CA ASP A 404 -1.71 -31.11 22.94
C ASP A 404 -1.44 -32.55 22.47
N THR A 405 -1.46 -32.76 21.16
CA THR A 405 -1.37 -34.08 20.54
C THR A 405 0.02 -34.70 20.70
N LEU A 406 1.09 -33.90 20.72
CA LEU A 406 2.45 -34.39 20.92
C LEU A 406 2.67 -34.78 22.38
N ASP A 407 2.21 -33.96 23.33
CA ASP A 407 2.30 -34.28 24.76
C ASP A 407 1.47 -35.54 25.09
N THR A 408 0.27 -35.67 24.52
CA THR A 408 -0.59 -36.86 24.68
C THR A 408 0.11 -38.12 24.15
N LEU A 409 0.73 -38.05 22.98
CA LEU A 409 1.50 -39.17 22.41
C LEU A 409 2.70 -39.52 23.28
N ALA A 410 3.43 -38.52 23.78
CA ALA A 410 4.58 -38.73 24.65
C ALA A 410 4.18 -39.35 25.99
N GLU A 411 3.03 -38.98 26.55
CA GLU A 411 2.49 -39.56 27.79
C GLU A 411 2.16 -41.05 27.60
N LEU A 412 1.42 -41.39 26.55
CA LEU A 412 1.09 -42.78 26.22
C LEU A 412 2.34 -43.63 25.94
N ALA A 413 3.38 -43.02 25.39
CA ALA A 413 4.67 -43.66 25.16
C ALA A 413 5.55 -43.78 26.43
N GLY A 414 5.15 -43.16 27.55
CA GLY A 414 5.96 -43.09 28.77
C GLY A 414 7.21 -42.21 28.62
N ARG A 415 7.21 -41.27 27.66
CA ARG A 415 8.33 -40.39 27.28
C ARG A 415 8.07 -38.91 27.56
N LEU A 416 6.93 -38.54 28.13
CA LEU A 416 6.58 -37.14 28.42
C LEU A 416 7.67 -36.38 29.21
N PRO A 417 8.32 -36.94 30.25
CA PRO A 417 9.41 -36.24 30.94
C PRO A 417 10.60 -35.92 30.03
N GLU A 418 10.92 -36.82 29.10
CA GLU A 418 12.03 -36.64 28.15
C GLU A 418 11.67 -35.59 27.09
N VAL A 419 10.43 -35.58 26.62
CA VAL A 419 9.90 -34.56 25.69
C VAL A 419 9.84 -33.17 26.36
N ASN A 420 9.41 -33.09 27.61
CA ASN A 420 9.34 -31.83 28.37
C ASN A 420 10.72 -31.26 28.73
N ALA A 421 11.75 -32.10 28.81
CA ALA A 421 13.12 -31.66 29.06
C ALA A 421 13.78 -31.02 27.82
N VAL A 422 13.16 -31.11 26.64
CA VAL A 422 13.66 -30.47 25.42
C VAL A 422 13.43 -28.97 25.50
N HIS A 423 14.52 -28.20 25.40
CA HIS A 423 14.50 -26.75 25.28
C HIS A 423 15.30 -26.34 24.03
N ALA A 424 14.68 -25.54 23.17
CA ALA A 424 15.32 -24.92 22.01
C ALA A 424 14.76 -23.51 21.82
N GLU A 425 15.55 -22.64 21.18
CA GLU A 425 15.22 -21.21 21.00
C GLU A 425 14.16 -21.00 19.90
N ASP A 426 14.15 -21.84 18.86
CA ASP A 426 13.18 -21.78 17.77
C ASP A 426 12.20 -22.97 17.76
N TYR A 427 11.00 -22.71 17.23
CA TYR A 427 9.89 -23.67 17.23
C TYR A 427 10.22 -24.95 16.45
N GLU A 428 10.80 -24.81 15.25
CA GLU A 428 11.11 -25.95 14.39
C GLU A 428 12.13 -26.89 15.04
N THR A 429 13.23 -26.34 15.57
CA THR A 429 14.25 -27.12 16.29
C THR A 429 13.65 -27.80 17.52
N SER A 430 12.79 -27.09 18.27
CA SER A 430 12.10 -27.66 19.44
C SER A 430 11.25 -28.87 19.08
N ILE A 431 10.38 -28.74 18.07
CA ILE A 431 9.50 -29.83 17.63
C ILE A 431 10.30 -31.00 17.08
N ARG A 432 11.32 -30.77 16.26
CA ARG A 432 12.19 -31.83 15.73
C ARG A 432 12.90 -32.60 16.86
N ALA A 433 13.44 -31.89 17.84
CA ALA A 433 14.10 -32.51 18.99
C ALA A 433 13.12 -33.32 19.84
N LYS A 434 11.91 -32.81 20.10
CA LYS A 434 10.85 -33.54 20.81
C LYS A 434 10.43 -34.82 20.09
N ILE A 435 10.30 -34.77 18.76
CA ILE A 435 9.94 -35.96 17.96
C ILE A 435 11.08 -36.99 17.94
N ALA A 436 12.34 -36.53 17.93
CA ALA A 436 13.49 -37.42 17.98
C ALA A 436 13.52 -38.28 19.27
N VAL A 437 13.03 -37.75 20.40
CA VAL A 437 12.86 -38.51 21.66
C VAL A 437 11.89 -39.68 21.49
N LEU A 438 10.91 -39.55 20.60
CA LEU A 438 9.89 -40.58 20.35
C LEU A 438 10.33 -41.65 19.34
N ARG A 439 11.60 -41.66 18.90
CA ARG A 439 12.14 -42.68 18.00
C ARG A 439 11.92 -44.09 18.54
N GLY A 440 11.37 -44.97 17.71
CA GLY A 440 11.12 -46.37 18.03
C GLY A 440 9.81 -46.63 18.78
N VAL A 441 9.03 -45.59 19.12
CA VAL A 441 7.68 -45.73 19.66
C VAL A 441 6.78 -46.39 18.62
N ASP A 442 5.87 -47.28 19.09
CA ASP A 442 4.93 -47.98 18.23
C ASP A 442 3.94 -47.00 17.59
N ALA A 443 3.83 -47.03 16.25
CA ALA A 443 2.93 -46.17 15.50
C ALA A 443 1.45 -46.42 15.80
N SER A 444 1.09 -47.55 16.42
CA SER A 444 -0.27 -47.80 16.91
C SER A 444 -0.72 -46.75 17.93
N LEU A 445 0.21 -46.17 18.70
CA LEU A 445 -0.12 -45.09 19.64
C LEU A 445 -0.54 -43.81 18.93
N VAL A 446 0.06 -43.48 17.78
CA VAL A 446 -0.37 -42.32 16.97
C VAL A 446 -1.81 -42.51 16.50
N ARG A 447 -2.13 -43.71 16.00
CA ARG A 447 -3.51 -44.05 15.61
C ARG A 447 -4.46 -43.95 16.79
N HIS A 448 -4.04 -44.46 17.95
CA HIS A 448 -4.85 -44.37 19.17
C HIS A 448 -5.15 -42.92 19.54
N VAL A 449 -4.14 -42.04 19.56
CA VAL A 449 -4.33 -40.59 19.81
C VAL A 449 -5.31 -39.99 18.81
N ALA A 450 -5.19 -40.30 17.53
CA ALA A 450 -6.09 -39.79 16.49
C ALA A 450 -7.55 -40.24 16.69
N GLU A 451 -7.77 -41.48 17.11
CA GLU A 451 -9.09 -42.07 17.34
C GLU A 451 -9.74 -41.60 18.64
N THR A 452 -8.96 -41.41 19.70
CA THR A 452 -9.45 -41.03 21.03
C THR A 452 -9.37 -39.55 21.34
N LEU A 453 -9.01 -38.72 20.34
CA LEU A 453 -8.86 -37.28 20.54
C LEU A 453 -10.17 -36.66 21.05
N GLU A 454 -10.10 -36.09 22.26
CA GLU A 454 -11.19 -35.33 22.84
C GLU A 454 -11.28 -33.95 22.20
N LEU A 455 -12.44 -33.66 21.61
CA LEU A 455 -12.69 -32.35 21.02
C LEU A 455 -13.08 -31.33 22.08
N SER A 456 -12.71 -30.08 21.83
CA SER A 456 -13.20 -28.92 22.58
C SER A 456 -14.72 -28.84 22.52
N GLU A 457 -15.32 -28.35 23.60
CA GLU A 457 -16.77 -28.24 23.71
C GLU A 457 -17.34 -27.35 22.59
N GLY A 458 -18.38 -27.83 21.91
CA GLY A 458 -19.02 -27.12 20.79
C GLY A 458 -18.31 -27.22 19.43
N ALA A 459 -17.05 -27.65 19.35
CA ALA A 459 -16.28 -27.66 18.10
C ALA A 459 -16.93 -28.50 16.99
N GLU A 460 -17.38 -29.72 17.32
CA GLU A 460 -18.01 -30.62 16.36
C GLU A 460 -19.34 -30.06 15.83
N GLN A 461 -20.13 -29.44 16.72
CA GLN A 461 -21.40 -28.81 16.34
C GLN A 461 -21.16 -27.58 15.45
N LEU A 462 -20.18 -26.75 15.79
CA LEU A 462 -19.81 -25.58 15.00
C LEU A 462 -19.39 -25.96 13.58
N ILE A 463 -18.51 -26.95 13.42
CA ILE A 463 -18.08 -27.40 12.08
C ILE A 463 -19.27 -27.92 11.27
N ARG A 464 -20.18 -28.68 11.89
CA ARG A 464 -21.42 -29.12 11.22
C ARG A 464 -22.27 -27.94 10.76
N ASP A 465 -22.49 -26.96 11.62
CA ASP A 465 -23.36 -25.81 11.34
C ASP A 465 -22.75 -24.90 10.26
N LEU A 466 -21.44 -24.64 10.30
CA LEU A 466 -20.72 -23.88 9.28
C LEU A 466 -20.83 -24.54 7.90
N LYS A 467 -20.67 -25.87 7.84
CA LYS A 467 -20.81 -26.62 6.58
C LYS A 467 -22.25 -26.66 6.10
N ALA A 468 -23.22 -26.81 7.00
CA ALA A 468 -24.65 -26.76 6.67
C ALA A 468 -25.06 -25.38 6.12
N ALA A 469 -24.43 -24.31 6.62
CA ALA A 469 -24.56 -22.95 6.10
C ALA A 469 -23.81 -22.73 4.76
N GLY A 470 -23.07 -23.70 4.25
CA GLY A 470 -22.35 -23.60 2.97
C GLY A 470 -21.01 -22.85 3.04
N HIS A 471 -20.44 -22.70 4.24
CA HIS A 471 -19.08 -22.23 4.42
C HIS A 471 -18.06 -23.37 4.20
N GLU A 472 -16.85 -22.98 3.82
CA GLU A 472 -15.72 -23.88 3.73
C GLU A 472 -15.01 -23.93 5.10
N VAL A 473 -14.55 -25.13 5.48
CA VAL A 473 -13.81 -25.35 6.72
C VAL A 473 -12.48 -26.00 6.37
N ALA A 474 -11.40 -25.55 7.02
CA ALA A 474 -10.06 -26.10 6.91
C ALA A 474 -9.38 -26.20 8.28
N ILE A 475 -8.32 -27.01 8.36
CA ILE A 475 -7.52 -27.20 9.57
C ILE A 475 -6.06 -26.85 9.28
N ALA A 476 -5.44 -25.98 10.08
CA ALA A 476 -4.03 -25.62 9.95
C ALA A 476 -3.32 -25.86 11.27
N SER A 477 -2.51 -26.91 11.36
CA SER A 477 -1.93 -27.40 12.61
C SER A 477 -0.43 -27.56 12.52
N GLY A 478 0.27 -27.20 13.59
CA GLY A 478 1.70 -27.54 13.77
C GLY A 478 1.96 -29.00 14.11
N GLY A 479 0.90 -29.77 14.35
CA GLY A 479 0.94 -31.22 14.58
C GLY A 479 1.15 -32.02 13.30
N PHE A 480 0.73 -33.28 13.34
CA PHE A 480 1.13 -34.29 12.35
C PHE A 480 -0.02 -34.79 11.49
N ASP A 481 0.25 -35.04 10.21
CA ASP A 481 -0.69 -35.58 9.22
C ASP A 481 -1.35 -36.88 9.67
N ALA A 482 -0.58 -37.76 10.32
CA ALA A 482 -1.06 -39.03 10.87
C ALA A 482 -2.15 -38.88 11.96
N ILE A 483 -2.27 -37.70 12.57
CA ILE A 483 -3.30 -37.38 13.58
C ILE A 483 -4.35 -36.44 12.98
N VAL A 484 -3.90 -35.37 12.33
CA VAL A 484 -4.75 -34.31 11.76
C VAL A 484 -5.60 -34.83 10.59
N GLY A 485 -5.06 -35.73 9.77
CA GLY A 485 -5.79 -36.35 8.66
C GLY A 485 -7.03 -37.13 9.12
N PRO A 486 -6.89 -38.13 10.02
CA PRO A 486 -8.04 -38.83 10.60
C PRO A 486 -9.02 -37.92 11.34
N LEU A 487 -8.53 -36.88 12.03
CA LEU A 487 -9.38 -35.88 12.66
C LEU A 487 -10.21 -35.09 11.61
N ALA A 488 -9.56 -34.65 10.53
CA ALA A 488 -10.23 -33.96 9.43
C ALA A 488 -11.30 -34.85 8.79
N GLU A 489 -11.00 -36.14 8.58
CA GLU A 489 -11.95 -37.13 8.05
C GLU A 489 -13.16 -37.30 9.00
N ARG A 490 -12.93 -37.47 10.30
CA ARG A 490 -13.97 -37.56 11.33
C ARG A 490 -14.90 -36.34 11.34
N LEU A 491 -14.36 -35.15 11.09
CA LEU A 491 -15.11 -33.89 11.01
C LEU A 491 -15.67 -33.59 9.60
N GLY A 492 -15.34 -34.45 8.62
CA GLY A 492 -15.66 -34.27 7.20
C GLY A 492 -15.06 -33.00 6.60
N VAL A 493 -13.92 -32.55 7.10
CA VAL A 493 -13.15 -31.40 6.63
C VAL A 493 -12.23 -31.84 5.49
N LYS A 494 -12.32 -31.19 4.34
CA LYS A 494 -11.60 -31.61 3.12
C LYS A 494 -10.18 -31.06 3.01
N ARG A 495 -9.88 -29.98 3.71
CA ARG A 495 -8.60 -29.27 3.62
C ARG A 495 -7.93 -29.24 4.97
N PHE A 496 -6.70 -29.76 5.03
CA PHE A 496 -5.86 -29.59 6.20
C PHE A 496 -4.39 -29.40 5.79
N ALA A 497 -3.63 -28.73 6.66
CA ALA A 497 -2.18 -28.61 6.57
C ALA A 497 -1.58 -29.08 7.91
N ALA A 498 -0.63 -30.02 7.83
CA ALA A 498 0.08 -30.58 8.97
C ALA A 498 1.44 -31.14 8.51
N GLY A 499 2.39 -31.26 9.44
CA GLY A 499 3.69 -31.87 9.15
C GLY A 499 3.60 -33.38 8.94
N LYS A 500 4.48 -33.93 8.11
CA LYS A 500 4.51 -35.38 7.84
C LYS A 500 5.40 -36.10 8.85
N LEU A 501 4.81 -36.96 9.68
CA LEU A 501 5.52 -37.75 10.69
C LEU A 501 6.13 -39.01 10.05
N GLY A 502 7.42 -39.25 10.31
CA GLY A 502 8.13 -40.43 9.79
C GLY A 502 7.73 -41.71 10.53
N ILE A 503 7.20 -42.68 9.77
CA ILE A 503 6.82 -44.01 10.26
C ILE A 503 7.40 -45.07 9.33
N GLU A 504 8.19 -45.99 9.88
CA GLU A 504 8.80 -47.12 9.17
C GLU A 504 8.70 -48.38 10.03
N ASP A 505 8.38 -49.52 9.41
CA ASP A 505 8.21 -50.82 10.09
C ASP A 505 7.29 -50.76 11.32
N GLY A 506 6.25 -49.93 11.26
CA GLY A 506 5.27 -49.75 12.34
C GLY A 506 5.78 -48.92 13.52
N LYS A 507 6.90 -48.20 13.39
CA LYS A 507 7.50 -47.39 14.46
C LYS A 507 7.81 -45.98 13.99
N LEU A 508 7.87 -45.05 14.94
CA LEU A 508 8.29 -43.69 14.68
C LEU A 508 9.79 -43.65 14.35
N THR A 509 10.16 -43.02 13.25
CA THR A 509 11.58 -42.80 12.89
C THR A 509 12.23 -41.73 13.75
N GLY A 510 11.43 -40.92 14.45
CA GLY A 510 11.87 -39.72 15.16
C GLY A 510 12.16 -38.54 14.23
N GLU A 511 11.65 -38.57 12.99
CA GLU A 511 11.80 -37.51 12.00
C GLU A 511 10.45 -36.95 11.58
N VAL A 512 10.45 -35.67 11.19
CA VAL A 512 9.28 -34.95 10.67
C VAL A 512 9.70 -34.11 9.48
N SER A 513 8.82 -33.94 8.50
CA SER A 513 9.07 -33.11 7.32
C SER A 513 7.89 -32.18 7.05
N GLY A 514 8.14 -31.02 6.44
CA GLY A 514 7.09 -30.06 6.09
C GLY A 514 6.31 -29.52 7.30
N LEU A 515 7.00 -29.18 8.39
CA LEU A 515 6.35 -28.58 9.56
C LEU A 515 5.57 -27.32 9.18
N ILE A 516 4.40 -27.16 9.79
CA ILE A 516 3.48 -26.04 9.54
C ILE A 516 3.49 -25.14 10.78
N ASP A 517 4.47 -24.26 10.84
CA ASP A 517 4.57 -23.19 11.85
C ASP A 517 3.65 -22.00 11.51
N GLY A 518 3.76 -20.88 12.22
CA GLY A 518 2.93 -19.69 11.98
C GLY A 518 2.94 -19.22 10.51
N PRO A 519 4.12 -18.94 9.92
CA PRO A 519 4.23 -18.60 8.50
C PRO A 519 3.69 -19.70 7.56
N GLY A 520 3.88 -20.98 7.92
CA GLY A 520 3.29 -22.12 7.22
C GLY A 520 1.76 -22.11 7.21
N LYS A 521 1.13 -21.86 8.37
CA LYS A 521 -0.33 -21.73 8.49
C LYS A 521 -0.85 -20.57 7.64
N ALA A 522 -0.22 -19.40 7.73
CA ALA A 522 -0.58 -18.24 6.92
C ALA A 522 -0.48 -18.52 5.41
N THR A 523 0.54 -19.29 4.99
CA THR A 523 0.73 -19.69 3.59
C THR A 523 -0.37 -20.65 3.13
N ALA A 524 -0.73 -21.65 3.95
CA ALA A 524 -1.83 -22.56 3.65
C ALA A 524 -3.16 -21.82 3.47
N ILE A 525 -3.46 -20.85 4.35
CA ILE A 525 -4.65 -20.02 4.26
C ILE A 525 -4.71 -19.23 2.95
N ARG A 526 -3.62 -18.57 2.57
CA ARG A 526 -3.55 -17.83 1.30
C ARG A 526 -3.81 -18.75 0.11
N GLY A 527 -3.19 -19.93 0.09
CA GLY A 527 -3.43 -20.93 -0.95
C GLY A 527 -4.88 -21.38 -1.04
N TRP A 528 -5.55 -21.64 0.10
CA TRP A 528 -6.96 -22.01 0.11
C TRP A 528 -7.88 -20.86 -0.31
N ASN A 529 -7.59 -19.62 0.09
CA ASN A 529 -8.33 -18.45 -0.34
C ASN A 529 -8.28 -18.28 -1.87
N GLU A 530 -7.11 -18.47 -2.47
CA GLU A 530 -6.93 -18.46 -3.93
C GLU A 530 -7.70 -19.60 -4.61
N GLU A 531 -7.56 -20.84 -4.11
CA GLU A 531 -8.26 -22.01 -4.63
C GLU A 531 -9.79 -21.84 -4.61
N LEU A 532 -10.31 -21.26 -3.53
CA LEU A 532 -11.74 -21.11 -3.27
C LEU A 532 -12.33 -19.82 -3.87
N GLY A 533 -11.48 -18.88 -4.31
CA GLY A 533 -11.90 -17.53 -4.69
C GLY A 533 -12.52 -16.75 -3.52
N ILE A 534 -12.14 -17.07 -2.28
CA ILE A 534 -12.62 -16.40 -1.07
C ILE A 534 -11.59 -15.33 -0.68
N PRO A 535 -11.97 -14.04 -0.62
CA PRO A 535 -11.03 -12.99 -0.24
C PRO A 535 -10.66 -13.10 1.24
N ARG A 536 -9.44 -12.64 1.59
CA ARG A 536 -8.91 -12.66 2.98
C ARG A 536 -9.89 -12.10 4.00
N GLU A 537 -10.61 -11.04 3.63
CA GLU A 537 -11.58 -10.34 4.49
C GLU A 537 -12.75 -11.24 4.93
N ARG A 538 -12.94 -12.39 4.25
CA ARG A 538 -13.97 -13.39 4.56
C ARG A 538 -13.40 -14.69 5.13
N THR A 539 -12.12 -14.69 5.48
CA THR A 539 -11.50 -15.79 6.19
C THR A 539 -11.57 -15.54 7.69
N VAL A 540 -11.91 -16.58 8.43
CA VAL A 540 -11.95 -16.60 9.90
C VAL A 540 -10.92 -17.61 10.40
N ALA A 541 -10.03 -17.21 11.30
CA ALA A 541 -9.10 -18.11 11.97
C ALA A 541 -9.45 -18.26 13.46
N ILE A 542 -9.32 -19.48 13.98
CA ILE A 542 -9.52 -19.82 15.38
C ILE A 542 -8.29 -20.57 15.87
N GLY A 543 -7.69 -20.12 16.97
CA GLY A 543 -6.48 -20.68 17.56
C GLY A 543 -6.28 -20.25 19.02
N ASP A 544 -5.29 -20.80 19.72
CA ASP A 544 -5.01 -20.49 21.13
C ASP A 544 -3.56 -20.00 21.36
N GLY A 545 -2.63 -20.36 20.47
CA GLY A 545 -1.20 -20.34 20.73
C GLY A 545 -0.43 -19.21 20.04
N SER A 546 0.79 -18.93 20.49
CA SER A 546 1.65 -17.93 19.85
C SER A 546 2.02 -18.28 18.40
N ASN A 547 1.99 -19.57 18.05
CA ASN A 547 2.15 -20.08 16.69
C ASN A 547 0.96 -19.72 15.76
N ASP A 548 -0.13 -19.17 16.30
CA ASP A 548 -1.29 -18.73 15.52
C ASP A 548 -1.25 -17.25 15.18
N VAL A 549 -0.28 -16.48 15.68
CA VAL A 549 -0.22 -15.03 15.44
C VAL A 549 -0.14 -14.70 13.94
N ASP A 550 0.76 -15.35 13.19
CA ASP A 550 0.85 -15.18 11.74
C ASP A 550 -0.44 -15.64 11.02
N MET A 551 -1.09 -16.68 11.54
CA MET A 551 -2.38 -17.16 11.04
C MET A 551 -3.48 -16.11 11.23
N PHE A 552 -3.51 -15.44 12.39
CA PHE A 552 -4.46 -14.39 12.72
C PHE A 552 -4.26 -13.12 11.87
N GLU A 553 -3.01 -12.79 11.55
CA GLU A 553 -2.69 -11.69 10.64
C GLU A 553 -3.11 -11.98 9.20
N ALA A 554 -3.11 -13.26 8.80
CA ALA A 554 -3.46 -13.69 7.45
C ALA A 554 -4.97 -13.64 7.12
N VAL A 555 -5.84 -13.34 8.09
CA VAL A 555 -7.31 -13.42 7.93
C VAL A 555 -8.04 -12.10 8.21
N GLY A 556 -9.30 -12.03 7.80
CA GLY A 556 -10.18 -10.89 8.05
C GLY A 556 -10.73 -10.84 9.47
N PHE A 557 -10.88 -12.00 10.12
CA PHE A 557 -11.30 -12.09 11.52
C PHE A 557 -10.58 -13.23 12.23
N ALA A 558 -10.05 -12.95 13.41
CA ALA A 558 -9.29 -13.89 14.23
C ALA A 558 -9.89 -13.97 15.63
N ALA A 559 -10.17 -15.18 16.08
CA ALA A 559 -10.75 -15.46 17.38
C ALA A 559 -9.80 -16.35 18.20
N GLY A 560 -9.36 -15.83 19.34
CA GLY A 560 -8.57 -16.60 20.28
C GLY A 560 -9.47 -17.49 21.12
N TYR A 561 -9.34 -18.81 21.03
CA TYR A 561 -10.07 -19.75 21.89
C TYR A 561 -9.24 -20.05 23.12
N GLN A 562 -9.69 -19.59 24.29
CA GLN A 562 -8.96 -19.65 25.55
C GLN A 562 -7.44 -19.35 25.41
N PRO A 563 -7.08 -18.23 24.74
CA PRO A 563 -5.75 -18.05 24.17
C PRO A 563 -4.69 -17.68 25.21
N GLY A 564 -3.43 -18.02 24.92
CA GLY A 564 -2.27 -17.46 25.59
C GLY A 564 -2.09 -15.96 25.30
N ALA A 565 -1.20 -15.28 26.04
CA ALA A 565 -1.06 -13.82 25.99
C ALA A 565 -0.78 -13.26 24.58
N ALA A 566 0.09 -13.90 23.80
CA ALA A 566 0.43 -13.48 22.45
C ALA A 566 -0.76 -13.62 21.49
N ALA A 567 -1.43 -14.78 21.51
CA ALA A 567 -2.62 -15.03 20.71
C ALA A 567 -3.78 -14.09 21.10
N ALA A 568 -3.99 -13.83 22.39
CA ALA A 568 -4.99 -12.90 22.89
C ALA A 568 -4.76 -11.49 22.35
N ALA A 569 -3.51 -11.00 22.34
CA ALA A 569 -3.15 -9.70 21.81
C ALA A 569 -3.33 -9.60 20.29
N ALA A 570 -3.14 -10.70 19.56
CA ALA A 570 -3.32 -10.76 18.11
C ALA A 570 -4.78 -11.01 17.68
N SER A 571 -5.65 -11.42 18.61
CA SER A 571 -7.06 -11.76 18.34
C SER A 571 -7.96 -10.53 18.31
N HIS A 572 -9.04 -10.60 17.53
CA HIS A 572 -10.11 -9.59 17.56
C HIS A 572 -11.09 -9.82 18.69
N THR A 573 -11.25 -11.08 19.07
CA THR A 573 -12.14 -11.51 20.14
C THR A 573 -11.57 -12.72 20.84
N ILE A 574 -12.00 -12.91 22.09
CA ILE A 574 -11.64 -14.06 22.90
C ILE A 574 -12.90 -14.90 23.13
N LEU A 575 -12.79 -16.19 22.87
CA LEU A 575 -13.85 -17.17 23.02
C LEU A 575 -13.52 -18.08 24.20
N SER A 576 -14.48 -18.22 25.12
CA SER A 576 -14.45 -19.24 26.17
C SER A 576 -15.15 -20.54 25.73
N ASP A 577 -16.08 -20.45 24.78
CA ASP A 577 -16.89 -21.56 24.26
C ASP A 577 -17.07 -21.40 22.74
N MET A 578 -16.84 -22.48 21.99
CA MET A 578 -16.98 -22.48 20.53
C MET A 578 -18.44 -22.29 20.08
N GLY A 579 -19.42 -22.64 20.91
CA GLY A 579 -20.85 -22.46 20.63
C GLY A 579 -21.24 -21.01 20.35
N TYR A 580 -20.46 -20.03 20.80
CA TYR A 580 -20.64 -18.63 20.47
C TYR A 580 -20.50 -18.35 18.96
N LEU A 581 -19.61 -19.06 18.27
CA LEU A 581 -19.42 -18.93 16.82
C LEU A 581 -20.54 -19.56 15.99
N ASN A 582 -21.42 -20.39 16.56
CA ASN A 582 -22.57 -20.92 15.81
C ASN A 582 -23.48 -19.79 15.30
N ARG A 583 -23.54 -18.67 16.03
CA ARG A 583 -24.28 -17.47 15.60
C ARG A 583 -23.63 -16.79 14.40
N ALA A 584 -22.35 -17.01 14.16
CA ALA A 584 -21.62 -16.45 13.02
C ALA A 584 -21.95 -17.13 11.69
N ALA A 585 -22.51 -18.34 11.72
CA ALA A 585 -22.91 -19.09 10.52
C ALA A 585 -24.04 -18.42 9.70
N HIS A 586 -24.68 -17.37 10.24
CA HIS A 586 -25.88 -16.76 9.67
C HIS A 586 -25.83 -15.22 9.56
N LEU A 587 -24.64 -14.61 9.56
CA LEU A 587 -24.52 -13.15 9.66
C LEU A 587 -24.54 -12.41 8.30
N PRO A 588 -25.29 -11.31 8.19
CA PRO A 588 -25.22 -10.42 7.03
C PRO A 588 -23.91 -9.60 7.05
N LEU A 589 -23.28 -9.46 5.88
CA LEU A 589 -22.01 -8.75 5.70
C LEU A 589 -22.16 -7.22 5.63
N PRO A 590 -21.08 -6.46 5.92
CA PRO A 590 -21.01 -5.04 5.60
C PRO A 590 -21.21 -4.75 4.10
N GLU A 591 -21.88 -3.65 3.77
CA GLU A 591 -22.29 -3.29 2.39
C GLU A 591 -21.13 -3.25 1.38
N ARG A 592 -19.94 -2.85 1.82
CA ARG A 592 -18.74 -2.76 0.98
C ARG A 592 -18.27 -4.11 0.43
N LEU A 593 -18.50 -5.19 1.17
CA LEU A 593 -18.20 -6.56 0.71
C LEU A 593 -19.28 -7.09 -0.26
N ASN A 594 -20.46 -6.49 -0.30
CA ASN A 594 -21.54 -6.88 -1.22
C ASN A 594 -21.38 -6.22 -2.60
N ALA A 595 -20.75 -5.04 -2.68
CA ALA A 595 -20.55 -4.27 -3.92
C ALA A 595 -19.51 -4.85 -4.88
N ALA A 596 -18.69 -5.83 -4.45
CA ALA A 596 -17.62 -6.43 -5.27
C ALA A 596 -18.12 -7.40 -6.36
N THR A 597 -19.42 -7.64 -6.47
CA THR A 597 -19.98 -8.41 -7.59
C THR A 597 -20.30 -7.43 -8.73
N PRO A 598 -19.67 -7.50 -9.90
CA PRO A 598 -20.13 -6.73 -11.05
C PRO A 598 -21.52 -7.27 -11.38
N THR A 599 -22.56 -6.51 -11.05
CA THR A 599 -23.90 -6.74 -11.56
C THR A 599 -23.80 -6.60 -13.07
N SER A 600 -23.82 -7.75 -13.76
CA SER A 600 -23.88 -7.80 -15.21
C SER A 600 -25.05 -6.94 -15.65
N SER A 601 -24.75 -5.88 -16.38
CA SER A 601 -25.73 -5.05 -17.06
C SER A 601 -26.63 -5.92 -17.94
N ARG A 602 -27.88 -6.11 -17.53
CA ARG A 602 -28.96 -6.34 -18.49
C ARG A 602 -29.70 -5.03 -18.70
N ARG A 603 -29.15 -4.24 -19.63
CA ARG A 603 -29.98 -3.43 -20.52
C ARG A 603 -30.84 -4.40 -21.31
N ASN A 604 -32.15 -4.40 -21.05
CA ASN A 604 -33.14 -4.67 -22.09
C ASN A 604 -34.08 -3.48 -22.08
N GLY A 605 -33.78 -2.51 -22.95
CA GLY A 605 -34.78 -1.60 -23.46
C GLY A 605 -35.26 -2.14 -24.81
N SER A 606 -36.58 -2.26 -24.98
CA SER A 606 -37.26 -1.70 -26.15
C SER A 606 -38.76 -1.69 -25.92
N GLU A 607 -39.31 -0.49 -26.02
CA GLU A 607 -40.71 -0.11 -26.16
C GLU A 607 -41.50 -0.98 -27.15
N ARG A 608 -42.82 -1.12 -26.96
CA ARG A 608 -43.81 -0.28 -27.68
C ARG A 608 -45.25 -0.56 -27.28
N ALA A 609 -46.01 0.53 -27.31
CA ALA A 609 -47.46 0.59 -27.28
C ALA A 609 -48.11 -0.20 -28.42
N SER A 610 -49.09 -1.02 -28.05
CA SER A 610 -50.44 -1.12 -28.63
C SER A 610 -51.22 -2.14 -27.83
#